data_AF-A0A519T8P2-F1
#
_entry.id   AF-A0A519T8P2-F1
#
_cell.length_a   1.000
_cell.length_b   1.000
_cell.length_c   1.000
_cell.angle_alpha   90.00
_cell.angle_beta   90.00
_cell.angle_gamma   90.00
#
_symmetry.space_group_name_H-M   'P 1'
#
loop_
_entity.id
_entity.type
_entity.pdbx_description
1 polymer ?
#
loop_
_entity_poly.entity_id
_entity_poly.type
_entity_poly.pdbx_seq_one_letter_code
_entity_poly.pdbx_strand_id
1 'polypeptide(L)'
;PYAPQARYAKLETAGPEGFYLCAHNGREFDYGYLGRRMLICGQAIPPMLDVAGHRAWDLPHLLDTMELWKFGDNKGPVSLPLLAGVFGIPSPKDDIDGTQVAQVYWEEKNLGRIVDYCEKDVITTARIFLHYSGQKDLWPAVQLTQVPWPGPAKAANP
;
A
#
# COMPACT_ATOMS: atom_id res chain seq x y z
N PRO A 1 3.14 21.55 -35.43
CA PRO A 1 4.03 21.94 -34.31
C PRO A 1 3.29 21.85 -32.97
N TYR A 2 3.01 20.62 -32.51
CA TYR A 2 2.64 20.37 -31.12
C TYR A 2 3.95 20.29 -30.34
N ALA A 3 4.32 21.37 -29.67
CA ALA A 3 5.40 21.30 -28.71
C ALA A 3 4.98 20.30 -27.61
N PRO A 4 5.79 19.28 -27.27
CA PRO A 4 5.52 18.45 -26.11
C PRO A 4 5.89 19.25 -24.87
N GLN A 5 5.02 20.17 -24.46
CA GLN A 5 5.11 20.81 -23.16
C GLN A 5 4.81 19.75 -22.09
N ALA A 6 5.86 19.29 -21.42
CA ALA A 6 5.86 18.70 -20.08
C ALA A 6 4.64 17.80 -19.76
N ARG A 7 4.37 16.80 -20.59
CA ARG A 7 3.07 16.08 -20.54
C ARG A 7 2.81 15.35 -19.23
N TYR A 8 3.84 15.12 -18.42
CA TYR A 8 3.73 14.54 -17.08
C TYR A 8 4.85 15.14 -16.25
N ALA A 9 4.57 16.16 -15.43
CA ALA A 9 5.47 16.46 -14.33
C ALA A 9 5.62 15.15 -13.56
N LYS A 10 6.86 14.66 -13.36
CA LYS A 10 7.08 13.62 -12.36
C LYS A 10 6.40 14.15 -11.09
N LEU A 11 5.49 13.37 -10.51
CA LEU A 11 4.92 13.71 -9.22
C LEU A 11 6.10 14.07 -8.32
N GLU A 12 6.18 15.33 -7.87
CA GLU A 12 7.29 15.83 -7.05
C GLU A 12 7.39 15.06 -5.72
N THR A 13 6.41 14.21 -5.43
CA THR A 13 6.39 13.22 -4.35
C THR A 13 7.43 12.11 -4.51
N ALA A 14 8.04 11.90 -5.69
CA ALA A 14 8.99 10.82 -5.96
C ALA A 14 10.48 11.22 -5.88
N GLY A 15 10.79 12.33 -5.20
CA GLY A 15 12.17 12.80 -4.98
C GLY A 15 12.85 12.21 -3.73
N PRO A 16 14.14 12.51 -3.49
CA PRO A 16 14.86 12.09 -2.28
C PRO A 16 14.21 12.56 -0.96
N GLU A 17 13.50 13.69 -1.02
CA GLU A 17 12.74 14.29 0.08
C GLU A 17 11.23 13.95 0.01
N GLY A 18 10.84 13.07 -0.91
CA GLY A 18 9.45 12.72 -1.22
C GLY A 18 8.95 11.46 -0.50
N PHE A 19 7.63 11.33 -0.37
CA PHE A 19 7.00 10.15 0.22
C PHE A 19 6.71 9.08 -0.84
N TYR A 20 7.00 7.82 -0.50
CA TYR A 20 6.66 6.66 -1.30
C TYR A 20 5.47 5.92 -0.67
N LEU A 21 4.56 5.42 -1.50
CA LEU A 21 3.58 4.42 -1.08
C LEU A 21 4.13 3.05 -1.39
N CYS A 22 4.12 2.16 -0.41
CA CYS A 22 4.54 0.79 -0.58
C CYS A 22 3.41 -0.15 -0.17
N ALA A 23 3.15 -1.15 -1.00
CA ALA A 23 2.15 -2.17 -0.78
C ALA A 23 2.66 -3.55 -1.21
N HIS A 24 1.86 -4.57 -0.97
CA HIS A 24 2.03 -5.90 -1.52
C HIS A 24 0.83 -6.23 -2.38
N ASN A 25 1.00 -6.27 -3.70
CA ASN A 25 -0.09 -6.30 -4.70
C ASN A 25 -0.94 -5.00 -4.79
N GLY A 26 -0.38 -3.86 -4.38
CA GLY A 26 -1.09 -2.59 -4.42
C GLY A 26 -1.36 -2.06 -5.82
N ARG A 27 -0.55 -2.40 -6.82
CA ARG A 27 -0.79 -1.96 -8.20
C ARG A 27 -2.01 -2.60 -8.84
N GLU A 28 -2.33 -3.84 -8.47
CA GLU A 28 -3.52 -4.53 -8.97
C GLU A 28 -4.73 -4.35 -8.05
N PHE A 29 -4.52 -3.91 -6.80
CA PHE A 29 -5.58 -3.77 -5.80
C PHE A 29 -5.60 -2.42 -5.07
N ASP A 30 -4.75 -2.23 -4.05
CA ASP A 30 -4.87 -1.16 -3.05
C ASP A 30 -4.97 0.25 -3.65
N TYR A 31 -4.06 0.61 -4.56
CA TYR A 31 -4.00 1.98 -5.11
C TYR A 31 -5.26 2.33 -5.90
N GLY A 32 -5.72 1.41 -6.75
CA GLY A 32 -6.94 1.59 -7.52
C GLY A 32 -8.19 1.56 -6.64
N TYR A 33 -8.22 0.69 -5.62
CA TYR A 33 -9.32 0.61 -4.68
C TYR A 33 -9.45 1.90 -3.87
N LEU A 34 -8.36 2.41 -3.29
CA LEU A 34 -8.32 3.65 -2.54
C LEU A 34 -8.83 4.83 -3.38
N GLY A 35 -8.29 5.02 -4.59
CA GLY A 35 -8.74 6.09 -5.48
C GLY A 35 -10.25 6.04 -5.77
N ARG A 36 -10.78 4.85 -6.11
CA ARG A 36 -12.22 4.67 -6.34
C ARG A 36 -13.06 4.95 -5.10
N ARG A 37 -12.63 4.48 -3.93
CA ARG A 37 -13.35 4.72 -2.66
C ARG A 37 -13.34 6.19 -2.27
N MET A 38 -12.24 6.90 -2.49
CA MET A 38 -12.17 8.35 -2.26
C MET A 38 -13.17 9.10 -3.13
N LEU A 39 -13.26 8.78 -4.43
CA LEU A 39 -14.27 9.36 -5.33
C LEU A 39 -15.70 9.09 -4.87
N ILE A 40 -16.01 7.84 -4.50
CA ILE A 40 -17.34 7.44 -3.98
C ILE A 40 -17.68 8.22 -2.70
N CYS A 41 -16.70 8.47 -1.84
CA CYS A 41 -16.87 9.20 -0.59
C CYS A 41 -16.71 10.72 -0.71
N GLY A 42 -16.61 11.26 -1.94
CA GLY A 42 -16.46 12.70 -2.19
C GLY A 42 -15.14 13.29 -1.65
N GLN A 43 -14.11 12.47 -1.47
CA GLN A 43 -12.79 12.91 -1.02
C GLN A 43 -11.91 13.27 -2.21
N ALA A 44 -11.12 14.34 -2.06
CA ALA A 44 -10.15 14.73 -3.06
C ALA A 44 -9.06 13.65 -3.22
N ILE A 45 -8.70 13.33 -4.46
CA ILE A 45 -7.59 12.42 -4.74
C ILE A 45 -6.28 13.16 -4.42
N PRO A 46 -5.44 12.64 -3.52
CA PRO A 46 -4.15 13.25 -3.25
C PRO A 46 -3.25 13.12 -4.48
N PRO A 47 -2.33 14.06 -4.73
CA PRO A 47 -1.43 14.01 -5.88
C PRO A 47 -0.73 12.65 -6.05
N MET A 48 -0.38 12.01 -4.93
CA MET A 48 0.28 10.70 -4.90
C MET A 48 -0.53 9.56 -5.54
N LEU A 49 -1.87 9.66 -5.55
CA LEU A 49 -2.80 8.70 -6.16
C LEU A 49 -3.43 9.22 -7.47
N ASP A 50 -3.10 10.45 -7.89
CA ASP A 50 -3.53 10.99 -9.18
C ASP A 50 -2.61 10.46 -10.29
N VAL A 51 -2.86 9.21 -10.68
CA VAL A 51 -2.01 8.45 -11.59
C VAL A 51 -2.57 8.35 -13.02
N ALA A 52 -3.72 8.99 -13.27
CA ALA A 52 -4.39 8.89 -14.55
C ALA A 52 -3.51 9.44 -15.69
N GLY A 53 -3.38 8.68 -16.78
CA GLY A 53 -2.56 9.08 -17.94
C GLY A 53 -1.06 8.80 -17.81
N HIS A 54 -0.57 8.40 -16.64
CA HIS A 54 0.81 7.95 -16.45
C HIS A 54 0.98 6.47 -16.78
N ARG A 55 2.14 6.08 -17.30
CA ARG A 55 2.49 4.65 -17.48
C ARG A 55 3.01 4.11 -16.16
N ALA A 56 2.89 2.80 -15.95
CA ALA A 56 3.27 2.16 -14.68
C ALA A 56 4.71 2.50 -14.23
N TRP A 57 5.66 2.56 -15.16
CA TRP A 57 7.06 2.90 -14.92
C TRP A 57 7.33 4.40 -14.75
N ASP A 58 6.37 5.27 -15.06
CA ASP A 58 6.45 6.71 -14.80
C ASP A 58 6.05 7.05 -13.35
N LEU A 59 5.68 6.05 -12.53
CA LEU A 59 5.18 6.17 -11.16
C LEU A 59 6.12 5.46 -10.15
N PRO A 60 7.38 5.92 -9.99
CA PRO A 60 8.36 5.24 -9.13
C PRO A 60 8.06 5.38 -7.63
N HIS A 61 7.18 6.31 -7.23
CA HIS A 61 6.74 6.46 -5.84
C HIS A 61 5.71 5.41 -5.40
N LEU A 62 5.08 4.70 -6.34
CA LEU A 62 4.19 3.58 -6.05
C LEU A 62 4.99 2.27 -6.10
N LEU A 63 5.45 1.83 -4.94
CA LEU A 63 6.23 0.62 -4.77
C LEU A 63 5.31 -0.57 -4.55
N ASP A 64 5.66 -1.72 -5.12
CA ASP A 64 4.92 -2.97 -4.92
C ASP A 64 5.90 -4.10 -4.66
N THR A 65 5.89 -4.64 -3.44
CA THR A 65 6.81 -5.72 -3.04
C THR A 65 6.60 -7.00 -3.84
N MET A 66 5.38 -7.26 -4.32
CA MET A 66 5.09 -8.42 -5.15
C MET A 66 5.66 -8.24 -6.56
N GLU A 67 5.66 -7.02 -7.10
CA GLU A 67 6.30 -6.71 -8.38
C GLU A 67 7.83 -6.74 -8.27
N LEU A 68 8.39 -6.19 -7.18
CA LEU A 68 9.84 -6.20 -6.94
C LEU A 68 10.40 -7.64 -6.88
N TRP A 69 9.63 -8.58 -6.33
CA TRP A 69 10.01 -9.99 -6.31
C TRP A 69 10.11 -10.64 -7.69
N LYS A 70 9.40 -10.12 -8.70
CA LYS A 70 9.32 -10.77 -10.01
C LYS A 70 10.66 -10.78 -10.74
N PHE A 71 11.54 -9.80 -10.52
CA PHE A 71 12.78 -9.63 -11.31
C PHE A 71 12.57 -9.72 -12.83
N GLY A 72 11.38 -9.34 -13.33
CA GLY A 72 10.99 -9.47 -14.73
C GLY A 72 10.37 -10.82 -15.12
N ASP A 73 10.22 -11.76 -14.19
CA ASP A 73 9.44 -13.00 -14.39
C ASP A 73 7.93 -12.71 -14.32
N ASN A 74 7.17 -13.21 -15.29
CA ASN A 74 5.72 -13.05 -15.37
C ASN A 74 4.95 -14.20 -14.72
N LYS A 75 5.62 -15.01 -13.88
CA LYS A 75 4.94 -16.03 -13.08
C LYS A 75 3.99 -15.40 -12.05
N GLY A 76 3.07 -16.25 -11.57
CA GLY A 76 1.96 -15.84 -10.73
C GLY A 76 2.34 -15.09 -9.45
N PRO A 77 1.37 -14.45 -8.80
CA PRO A 77 1.60 -13.64 -7.61
C PRO A 77 2.21 -14.48 -6.47
N VAL A 78 3.18 -13.90 -5.77
CA VAL A 78 3.74 -14.45 -4.53
C VAL A 78 2.97 -13.85 -3.36
N SER A 79 2.63 -14.65 -2.35
CA SER A 79 1.90 -14.15 -1.18
C SER A 79 2.84 -13.51 -0.16
N LEU A 80 2.31 -12.52 0.57
CA LEU A 80 3.03 -11.84 1.66
C LEU A 80 3.56 -12.83 2.72
N PRO A 81 2.77 -13.82 3.19
CA PRO A 81 3.26 -14.78 4.18
C PRO A 81 4.40 -15.67 3.65
N LEU A 82 4.37 -16.01 2.35
CA LEU A 82 5.43 -16.80 1.72
C LEU A 82 6.74 -16.01 1.69
N LEU A 83 6.71 -14.75 1.24
CA LEU A 83 7.90 -13.89 1.26
C LEU A 83 8.42 -13.68 2.69
N ALA A 84 7.54 -13.44 3.65
CA ALA A 84 7.93 -13.30 5.05
C ALA A 84 8.67 -14.55 5.57
N GLY A 85 8.14 -15.75 5.25
CA GLY A 85 8.77 -17.02 5.59
C GLY A 85 10.13 -17.21 4.92
N VAL A 86 10.25 -16.86 3.62
CA VAL A 86 11.51 -16.95 2.87
C VAL A 86 12.60 -16.07 3.48
N PHE A 87 12.27 -14.85 3.91
CA PHE A 87 13.25 -13.93 4.51
C PHE A 87 13.49 -14.15 6.01
N GLY A 88 12.78 -15.08 6.63
CA GLY A 88 12.82 -15.27 8.09
C GLY A 88 12.32 -14.03 8.84
N ILE A 89 11.44 -13.24 8.21
CA ILE A 89 10.71 -12.20 8.91
C ILE A 89 9.73 -12.94 9.84
N PRO A 90 9.64 -12.58 11.12
CA PRO A 90 8.61 -13.11 11.99
C PRO A 90 7.26 -12.69 11.41
N SER A 91 6.70 -13.56 10.58
CA SER A 91 5.33 -13.49 10.11
C SER A 91 4.46 -13.74 11.34
N PRO A 92 3.40 -12.97 11.56
CA PRO A 92 2.42 -13.34 12.54
C PRO A 92 1.70 -14.55 11.97
N LYS A 93 2.16 -15.73 12.33
CA LYS A 93 1.31 -16.90 12.26
C LYS A 93 0.08 -16.62 13.16
N ASP A 94 -1.08 -16.96 12.61
CA ASP A 94 -2.25 -17.47 13.32
C ASP A 94 -3.22 -16.45 13.95
N ASP A 95 -4.11 -15.86 13.14
CA ASP A 95 -5.46 -15.58 13.68
C ASP A 95 -6.57 -15.58 12.61
N ILE A 96 -6.42 -14.75 11.55
CA ILE A 96 -7.40 -14.64 10.45
C ILE A 96 -6.71 -14.33 9.12
N ASP A 97 -7.41 -14.58 8.01
CA ASP A 97 -7.03 -14.16 6.65
C ASP A 97 -8.11 -13.27 6.01
N GLY A 98 -7.83 -12.74 4.81
CA GLY A 98 -8.73 -11.83 4.10
C GLY A 98 -10.15 -12.38 3.84
N THR A 99 -10.33 -13.70 3.77
CA THR A 99 -11.66 -14.32 3.61
C THR A 99 -12.49 -14.29 4.88
N GLN A 100 -11.85 -14.17 6.04
CA GLN A 100 -12.48 -14.19 7.36
C GLN A 100 -12.88 -12.79 7.85
N VAL A 101 -12.37 -11.72 7.22
CA VAL A 101 -12.64 -10.32 7.62
C VAL A 101 -14.13 -10.01 7.72
N ALA A 102 -14.94 -10.51 6.77
CA ALA A 102 -16.39 -10.28 6.76
C ALA A 102 -17.09 -10.93 7.97
N GLN A 103 -16.73 -12.17 8.29
CA GLN A 103 -17.27 -12.89 9.44
C GLN A 103 -16.90 -12.18 10.76
N VAL A 104 -15.62 -11.82 10.91
CA VAL A 104 -15.12 -11.13 12.11
C VAL A 104 -15.83 -9.80 12.33
N TYR A 105 -16.07 -9.05 11.24
CA TYR A 105 -16.74 -7.75 11.32
C TYR A 105 -18.24 -7.89 11.61
N TRP A 106 -18.95 -8.74 10.86
CA TRP A 106 -20.42 -8.80 10.91
C TRP A 106 -20.96 -9.70 12.00
N GLU A 107 -20.30 -10.83 12.28
CA GLU A 107 -20.77 -11.83 13.24
C GLU A 107 -20.08 -11.66 14.59
N GLU A 108 -18.74 -11.70 14.62
CA GLU A 108 -17.98 -11.62 15.88
C GLU A 108 -17.94 -10.21 16.48
N LYS A 109 -18.26 -9.17 15.67
CA LYS A 109 -18.19 -7.75 16.05
C LYS A 109 -16.81 -7.35 16.61
N ASN A 110 -15.75 -7.98 16.13
CA ASN A 110 -14.40 -7.80 16.67
C ASN A 110 -13.51 -6.98 15.72
N LEU A 111 -13.71 -5.67 15.70
CA LEU A 111 -12.91 -4.77 14.88
C LEU A 111 -11.42 -4.75 15.28
N GLY A 112 -11.11 -4.90 16.57
CA GLY A 112 -9.73 -4.90 17.05
C GLY A 112 -8.88 -6.00 16.40
N ARG A 113 -9.47 -7.19 16.22
CA ARG A 113 -8.83 -8.33 15.56
C ARG A 113 -8.48 -8.04 14.09
N ILE A 114 -9.34 -7.29 13.39
CA ILE A 114 -9.09 -6.85 12.01
C ILE A 114 -7.98 -5.80 11.96
N VAL A 115 -7.99 -4.85 12.90
CA VAL A 115 -6.95 -3.82 13.01
C VAL A 115 -5.59 -4.47 13.23
N ASP A 116 -5.48 -5.36 14.21
CA ASP A 116 -4.24 -6.09 14.50
C ASP A 116 -3.71 -6.85 13.28
N TYR A 117 -4.62 -7.50 12.53
CA TYR A 117 -4.30 -8.20 11.29
C TYR A 117 -3.72 -7.25 10.22
N CYS A 118 -4.38 -6.12 9.95
CA CYS A 118 -3.89 -5.15 8.96
C CYS A 118 -2.57 -4.49 9.38
N GLU A 119 -2.42 -4.16 10.65
CA GLU A 119 -1.20 -3.57 11.22
C GLU A 119 0.02 -4.48 11.05
N LYS A 120 -0.17 -5.77 11.30
CA LYS A 120 0.83 -6.81 11.09
C LYS A 120 1.24 -6.95 9.63
N ASP A 121 0.30 -6.90 8.69
CA ASP A 121 0.58 -6.95 7.25
C ASP A 121 1.37 -5.72 6.78
N VAL A 122 1.07 -4.53 7.32
CA VAL A 122 1.81 -3.29 7.04
C VAL A 122 3.26 -3.39 7.53
N ILE A 123 3.49 -3.85 8.77
CA ILE A 123 4.84 -4.06 9.32
C ILE A 123 5.61 -5.08 8.46
N THR A 124 4.96 -6.18 8.09
CA THR A 124 5.58 -7.24 7.29
C THR A 124 5.98 -6.74 5.91
N THR A 125 5.10 -5.98 5.25
CA THR A 125 5.36 -5.35 3.94
C THR A 125 6.57 -4.40 4.02
N ALA A 126 6.62 -3.54 5.04
CA ALA A 126 7.75 -2.63 5.25
C ALA A 126 9.08 -3.39 5.46
N ARG A 127 9.07 -4.47 6.26
CA ARG A 127 10.25 -5.31 6.47
C ARG A 127 10.72 -6.02 5.20
N ILE A 128 9.79 -6.52 4.38
CA ILE A 128 10.11 -7.10 3.06
C ILE A 128 10.78 -6.05 2.17
N PHE A 129 10.22 -4.85 2.10
CA PHE A 129 10.83 -3.76 1.32
C PHE A 129 12.24 -3.40 1.80
N LEU A 130 12.44 -3.30 3.12
CA LEU A 130 13.77 -3.08 3.70
C LEU A 130 14.74 -4.22 3.38
N HIS A 131 14.25 -5.46 3.34
CA HIS A 131 15.06 -6.62 2.95
C HIS A 131 15.54 -6.51 1.50
N TYR A 132 14.64 -6.16 0.57
CA TYR A 132 15.01 -5.93 -0.84
C TYR A 132 16.04 -4.80 -1.00
N SER A 133 15.99 -3.82 -0.11
CA SER A 133 16.88 -2.66 -0.13
C SER A 133 18.20 -2.92 0.63
N GLY A 134 18.47 -4.14 1.10
CA GLY A 134 19.67 -4.49 1.87
C GLY A 134 19.73 -3.85 3.27
N GLN A 135 18.61 -3.34 3.77
CA GLN A 135 18.50 -2.60 5.04
C GLN A 135 17.81 -3.44 6.12
N LYS A 136 18.13 -4.74 6.18
CA LYS A 136 17.57 -5.68 7.17
C LYS A 136 17.76 -5.20 8.61
N ASP A 137 18.86 -4.51 8.90
CA ASP A 137 19.18 -4.01 10.24
C ASP A 137 18.17 -2.97 10.75
N LEU A 138 17.37 -2.38 9.86
CA LEU A 138 16.29 -1.45 10.22
C LEU A 138 14.96 -2.14 10.56
N TRP A 139 14.84 -3.47 10.44
CA TRP A 139 13.61 -4.18 10.80
C TRP A 139 13.09 -3.90 12.22
N PRO A 140 13.94 -3.76 13.26
CA PRO A 140 13.50 -3.41 14.61
C PRO A 140 13.01 -1.95 14.72
N ALA A 141 13.42 -1.08 13.80
CA ALA A 141 13.02 0.33 13.77
C ALA A 141 11.67 0.57 13.06
N VAL A 142 11.12 -0.46 12.41
CA VAL A 142 9.78 -0.38 11.80
C VAL A 142 8.74 -0.22 12.89
N GLN A 143 8.01 0.89 12.84
CA GLN A 143 6.97 1.25 13.78
C GLN A 143 5.71 1.72 13.06
N LEU A 144 4.55 1.44 13.65
CA LEU A 144 3.28 1.96 13.18
C LEU A 144 3.05 3.34 13.80
N THR A 145 2.72 4.31 12.95
CA THR A 145 2.26 5.63 13.41
C THR A 145 0.77 5.71 13.16
N GLN A 146 -0.01 5.68 14.24
CA GLN A 146 -1.45 5.86 14.16
C GLN A 146 -1.76 7.32 13.84
N VAL A 147 -2.40 7.55 12.70
CA VAL A 147 -2.92 8.87 12.32
C VAL A 147 -4.43 8.90 12.62
N PRO A 148 -4.94 9.88 13.38
CA PRO A 148 -6.37 9.98 13.63
C PRO A 148 -7.11 10.12 12.30
N TRP A 149 -8.11 9.27 12.05
CA TRP A 149 -9.01 9.46 10.91
C TRP A 149 -9.85 10.72 11.16
N PRO A 150 -9.73 11.78 10.34
CA PRO A 150 -10.44 13.03 10.58
C PRO A 150 -11.96 12.93 10.39
N GLY A 151 -12.48 11.76 9.96
CA GLY A 151 -13.86 11.61 9.52
C GLY A 151 -14.07 12.15 8.10
N PRO A 152 -15.19 11.83 7.44
CA PRO A 152 -15.59 12.58 6.26
C PRO A 152 -15.78 14.05 6.65
N ALA A 153 -15.24 14.98 5.85
CA ALA A 153 -15.56 16.39 6.00
C ALA A 153 -17.08 16.55 6.08
N LYS A 154 -17.60 17.17 7.14
CA LYS A 154 -19.03 17.47 7.23
C LYS A 154 -19.39 18.26 5.97
N ALA A 155 -20.32 17.73 5.17
CA ALA A 155 -20.87 18.50 4.06
C ALA A 155 -21.34 19.84 4.63
N ALA A 156 -20.80 20.95 4.11
CA ALA A 156 -21.40 22.24 4.37
C ALA A 156 -22.85 22.14 3.90
N ASN A 157 -23.79 22.29 4.82
CA ASN A 157 -25.22 22.30 4.47
C ASN A 157 -25.44 23.36 3.39
N PRO A 158 -26.14 23.04 2.28
CA PRO A 158 -26.59 24.05 1.34
C PRO A 158 -27.56 25.05 1.99
#